data_AF-A0A6A5UMA1-F1
#
_entry.id   AF-A0A6A5UMA1-F1
#
_cell.length_a   1.000
_cell.length_b   1.000
_cell.length_c   1.000
_cell.angle_alpha   90.00
_cell.angle_beta   90.00
_cell.angle_gamma   90.00
#
_symmetry.space_group_name_H-M   'P 1'
#
loop_
_entity.id
_entity.type
_entity.pdbx_description
1 polymer ?
#
loop_
_entity_poly.entity_id
_entity_poly.type
_entity_poly.pdbx_seq_one_letter_code
_entity_poly.pdbx_strand_id
1 'polypeptide(L)'
;MTSKQEIIDERKANLPLPDQPPVASDFNSSDARTVNVGSGGQASDLSHSGLGGSSLREPSTTDAVGSTGRQAHDGLSGIPNDAVSREAKDKAGLEQTTGKDYGYPSKSDPSGKQ
;
A
#
# COMPACT_ATOMS: atom_id res chain seq x y z
N MET A 1 47.25 0.91 7.70
CA MET A 1 45.80 1.21 7.68
C MET A 1 45.12 0.05 8.37
N THR A 2 44.40 0.31 9.46
CA THR A 2 43.63 -0.72 10.16
C THR A 2 42.57 -1.26 9.20
N SER A 3 42.47 -2.57 9.08
CA SER A 3 41.48 -3.21 8.22
C SER A 3 40.07 -2.95 8.78
N LYS A 4 39.07 -2.92 7.90
CA LYS A 4 37.67 -2.78 8.34
C LYS A 4 37.26 -3.89 9.32
N GLN A 5 37.87 -5.06 9.20
CA GLN A 5 37.62 -6.21 10.08
C GLN A 5 38.10 -5.94 11.51
N GLU A 6 39.32 -5.43 11.66
CA GLU A 6 39.90 -5.05 12.96
C GLU A 6 39.05 -3.99 13.69
N ILE A 7 38.52 -2.99 12.96
CA ILE A 7 37.65 -1.95 13.53
C ILE A 7 36.31 -2.54 14.02
N ILE A 8 35.76 -3.52 13.31
CA ILE A 8 34.50 -4.18 13.69
C ILE A 8 34.70 -5.01 14.96
N ASP A 9 35.80 -5.73 15.06
CA ASP A 9 36.08 -6.62 16.18
C ASP A 9 36.37 -5.81 17.46
N GLU A 10 37.10 -4.69 17.35
CA GLU A 10 37.31 -3.73 18.44
C GLU A 10 35.99 -3.16 18.99
N ARG A 11 35.04 -2.81 18.11
CA ARG A 11 33.74 -2.26 18.52
C ARG A 11 32.81 -3.30 19.13
N LYS A 12 32.83 -4.54 18.64
CA LYS A 12 32.05 -5.65 19.23
C LYS A 12 32.52 -5.96 20.65
N ALA A 13 33.83 -5.94 20.89
CA ALA A 13 34.40 -6.22 22.20
C ALA A 13 34.06 -5.14 23.25
N ASN A 14 33.85 -3.90 22.81
CA ASN A 14 33.53 -2.76 23.67
C ASN A 14 32.02 -2.49 23.84
N LEU A 15 31.15 -3.36 23.33
CA LEU A 15 29.72 -3.17 23.50
C LEU A 15 29.31 -3.54 24.94
N PRO A 16 28.68 -2.63 25.70
CA PRO A 16 28.26 -2.93 27.06
C PRO A 16 27.27 -4.10 27.05
N LEU A 17 27.45 -5.02 28.01
CA LEU A 17 26.51 -6.10 28.20
C LEU A 17 25.16 -5.50 28.62
N PRO A 18 24.03 -5.97 28.05
CA PRO A 18 22.72 -5.56 28.52
C PRO A 18 22.57 -5.85 30.01
N ASP A 19 22.10 -4.88 30.80
CA ASP A 19 21.91 -5.02 32.25
C ASP A 19 20.89 -6.11 32.63
N GLN A 20 19.99 -6.43 31.69
CA GLN A 20 18.98 -7.46 31.86
C GLN A 20 19.22 -8.57 30.83
N PRO A 21 19.14 -9.85 31.25
CA PRO A 21 19.19 -10.95 30.30
C PRO A 21 18.08 -10.77 29.25
N PRO A 22 18.28 -11.21 28.00
CA PRO A 22 17.22 -11.22 27.00
C PRO A 22 16.02 -11.98 27.58
N VAL A 23 14.95 -11.26 27.89
CA VAL A 23 13.71 -11.87 28.38
C VAL A 23 13.18 -12.73 27.23
N ALA A 24 12.85 -13.98 27.52
CA ALA A 24 12.26 -14.86 26.52
C ALA A 24 11.03 -14.17 25.91
N SER A 25 10.94 -14.14 24.57
CA SER A 25 9.79 -13.57 23.90
C SER A 25 8.51 -14.25 24.39
N ASP A 26 7.55 -13.47 24.89
CA ASP A 26 6.25 -13.93 25.40
C ASP A 26 5.30 -14.44 24.29
N PHE A 27 5.86 -14.77 23.12
CA PHE A 27 5.14 -15.13 21.90
C PHE A 27 4.60 -16.56 21.92
N ASN A 28 5.05 -17.40 22.87
CA ASN A 28 4.59 -18.77 23.07
C ASN A 28 3.46 -18.91 24.09
N SER A 29 2.94 -17.80 24.60
CA SER A 29 1.87 -17.83 25.58
C SER A 29 0.53 -18.06 24.86
N SER A 30 0.07 -19.31 24.86
CA SER A 30 -1.26 -19.73 24.35
C SER A 30 -2.45 -19.01 25.03
N ASP A 31 -2.19 -18.11 25.98
CA ASP A 31 -3.18 -17.23 26.60
C ASP A 31 -3.19 -15.88 25.89
N ALA A 32 -4.28 -15.58 25.20
CA ALA A 32 -4.47 -14.31 24.49
C ALA A 32 -4.41 -13.06 25.39
N ARG A 33 -4.39 -13.23 26.73
CA ARG A 33 -4.28 -12.13 27.71
C ARG A 33 -2.84 -11.68 27.99
N THR A 34 -1.84 -12.51 27.68
CA THR A 34 -0.42 -12.19 27.96
C THR A 34 0.32 -11.63 26.75
N VAL A 35 -0.25 -11.79 25.56
CA VAL A 35 0.27 -11.09 24.37
C VAL A 35 -0.13 -9.62 24.45
N ASN A 36 0.83 -8.71 24.27
CA ASN A 36 0.61 -7.25 24.21
C ASN A 36 -0.22 -6.79 23.00
N VAL A 37 -1.09 -7.64 22.47
CA VAL A 37 -2.17 -7.30 21.55
C VAL A 37 -3.44 -7.24 22.39
N GLY A 38 -3.74 -6.05 22.92
CA GLY A 38 -4.95 -5.83 23.70
C GLY A 38 -6.18 -6.33 22.93
N SER A 39 -7.03 -7.10 23.61
CA SER A 39 -8.29 -7.64 23.08
C SER A 39 -9.27 -6.49 22.80
N GLY A 40 -9.05 -5.75 21.71
CA GLY A 40 -9.89 -4.62 21.32
C GLY A 40 -9.25 -3.24 21.38
N GLY A 41 -7.91 -3.12 21.34
CA GLY A 41 -7.28 -1.83 21.10
C GLY A 41 -7.59 -1.31 19.70
N GLN A 42 -8.69 -0.56 19.55
CA GLN A 42 -8.95 0.22 18.33
C GLN A 42 -7.85 1.28 18.26
N ALA A 43 -6.89 1.09 17.35
CA ALA A 43 -5.99 2.14 16.95
C ALA A 43 -6.84 3.34 16.49
N SER A 44 -6.43 4.54 16.90
CA SER A 44 -6.97 5.81 16.42
C SER A 44 -7.24 5.74 14.91
N ASP A 45 -8.36 6.31 14.49
CA ASP A 45 -8.89 6.27 13.12
C ASP A 45 -7.79 6.12 12.06
N LEU A 46 -7.59 4.89 11.56
CA LEU A 46 -6.66 4.60 10.46
C LEU A 46 -7.27 5.00 9.10
N SER A 47 -8.53 5.43 9.07
CA SER A 47 -9.16 5.85 7.84
C SER A 47 -8.70 7.24 7.42
N HIS A 48 -8.88 7.51 6.13
CA HIS A 48 -8.69 8.85 5.60
C HIS A 48 -9.73 9.81 6.22
N SER A 49 -9.26 10.86 6.90
CA SER A 49 -10.02 12.04 7.34
C SER A 49 -11.48 11.77 7.81
N GLY A 50 -11.65 11.20 9.00
CA GLY A 50 -12.94 11.23 9.71
C GLY A 50 -14.00 10.27 9.17
N LEU A 51 -13.61 9.34 8.30
CA LEU A 51 -14.49 8.33 7.73
C LEU A 51 -14.55 7.05 8.57
N GLY A 52 -13.79 6.96 9.66
CA GLY A 52 -13.82 5.86 10.63
C GLY A 52 -13.73 4.46 10.02
N GLY A 53 -14.35 3.49 10.71
CA GLY A 53 -14.43 2.10 10.26
C GLY A 53 -15.21 1.88 8.96
N SER A 54 -15.95 2.87 8.46
CA SER A 54 -16.77 2.76 7.24
C SER A 54 -15.94 2.57 5.96
N SER A 55 -14.68 3.01 5.94
CA SER A 55 -13.81 2.77 4.77
C SER A 55 -13.10 1.41 4.81
N LEU A 56 -13.01 0.78 5.98
CA LEU A 56 -12.19 -0.42 6.20
C LEU A 56 -13.01 -1.68 6.48
N ARG A 57 -14.18 -1.54 7.12
CA ARG A 57 -14.98 -2.67 7.61
C ARG A 57 -16.30 -2.81 6.88
N GLU A 58 -16.88 -1.71 6.41
CA GLU A 58 -18.11 -1.73 5.65
C GLU A 58 -17.83 -1.93 4.16
N PRO A 59 -18.79 -2.49 3.41
CA PRO A 59 -18.72 -2.51 1.95
C PRO A 59 -18.47 -1.10 1.41
N SER A 60 -17.53 -0.95 0.47
CA SER A 60 -17.23 0.32 -0.21
C SER A 60 -18.34 0.70 -1.21
N THR A 61 -19.56 0.91 -0.70
CA THR A 61 -20.77 1.17 -1.49
C THR A 61 -21.21 2.64 -1.43
N THR A 62 -20.47 3.49 -0.73
CA THR A 62 -20.82 4.91 -0.56
C THR A 62 -19.74 5.83 -1.10
N ASP A 63 -20.15 6.97 -1.67
CA ASP A 63 -19.26 8.03 -2.19
C ASP A 63 -18.32 8.59 -1.12
N ALA A 64 -18.68 8.41 0.16
CA ALA A 64 -17.91 8.82 1.32
C ALA A 64 -16.55 8.12 1.40
N VAL A 65 -16.41 6.89 0.88
CA VAL A 65 -15.14 6.12 0.91
C VAL A 65 -14.16 6.57 -0.19
N GLY A 66 -14.56 7.57 -1.00
CA GLY A 66 -13.80 8.06 -2.13
C GLY A 66 -13.86 7.14 -3.34
N SER A 67 -13.40 7.65 -4.49
CA SER A 67 -13.30 6.93 -5.76
C SER A 67 -12.24 5.81 -5.68
N THR A 68 -12.56 4.73 -4.99
CA THR A 68 -11.66 3.57 -4.89
C THR A 68 -11.95 2.63 -6.05
N GLY A 69 -11.06 2.60 -7.04
CA GLY A 69 -11.14 1.70 -8.21
C GLY A 69 -11.72 2.34 -9.48
N ARG A 70 -12.10 1.50 -10.45
CA ARG A 70 -12.74 1.96 -11.70
C ARG A 70 -14.19 2.32 -11.40
N GLN A 71 -14.54 3.60 -11.55
CA GLN A 71 -15.92 4.06 -11.41
C GLN A 71 -16.61 4.10 -12.77
N ALA A 72 -17.84 3.59 -12.82
CA ALA A 72 -18.71 3.83 -13.96
C ALA A 72 -19.22 5.28 -13.90
N HIS A 73 -19.24 5.95 -15.05
CA HIS A 73 -19.88 7.24 -15.21
C HIS A 73 -21.21 7.08 -15.95
N ASP A 74 -22.27 7.69 -15.43
CA ASP A 74 -23.58 7.74 -16.09
C ASP A 74 -23.69 8.97 -17.00
N GLY A 75 -24.64 8.94 -17.94
CA GLY A 75 -24.96 10.09 -18.82
C GLY A 75 -23.92 10.38 -19.91
N LEU A 76 -23.03 9.43 -20.20
CA LEU A 76 -22.05 9.53 -21.29
C LEU A 76 -22.76 9.54 -22.66
N SER A 77 -22.21 10.31 -23.61
CA SER A 77 -22.71 10.38 -25.00
C SER A 77 -22.49 9.08 -25.80
N GLY A 78 -21.68 8.17 -25.29
CA GLY A 78 -21.28 6.93 -25.95
C GLY A 78 -20.72 5.91 -24.98
N ILE A 79 -20.26 4.78 -25.51
CA ILE A 79 -19.61 3.75 -24.69
C ILE A 79 -18.29 4.35 -24.15
N PRO A 80 -17.98 4.23 -22.86
CA PRO A 80 -16.74 4.75 -22.32
C PRO A 80 -15.51 3.99 -22.84
N ASN A 81 -14.42 4.71 -23.12
CA ASN A 81 -13.21 4.17 -23.74
C ASN A 81 -12.49 3.06 -22.94
N ASP A 82 -12.71 2.99 -21.63
CA ASP A 82 -12.17 1.94 -20.77
C ASP A 82 -12.98 0.63 -20.80
N ALA A 83 -14.17 0.64 -21.42
CA ALA A 83 -14.99 -0.56 -21.62
C ALA A 83 -14.60 -1.38 -22.86
N VAL A 84 -13.73 -0.85 -23.74
CA VAL A 84 -13.30 -1.50 -24.98
C VAL A 84 -11.82 -1.92 -24.93
N SER A 85 -11.41 -2.78 -25.86
CA SER A 85 -10.00 -3.17 -26.00
C SER A 85 -9.12 -1.96 -26.36
N ARG A 86 -7.82 -2.04 -26.07
CA ARG A 86 -6.89 -0.92 -26.34
C ARG A 86 -6.89 -0.50 -27.80
N GLU A 87 -7.07 -1.44 -28.72
CA GLU A 87 -7.09 -1.24 -30.17
C GLU A 87 -8.41 -0.61 -30.67
N ALA A 88 -9.44 -0.62 -29.83
CA ALA A 88 -10.75 -0.07 -30.12
C ALA A 88 -10.97 1.31 -29.50
N LYS A 89 -10.05 1.78 -28.65
CA LYS A 89 -10.10 3.13 -28.07
C LYS A 89 -10.07 4.21 -29.15
N ASP A 90 -10.59 5.37 -28.80
CA ASP A 90 -10.52 6.60 -29.62
C ASP A 90 -11.26 6.52 -30.96
N LYS A 91 -12.14 5.53 -31.13
CA LYS A 91 -13.02 5.40 -32.30
C LYS A 91 -14.31 6.21 -32.12
N ALA A 92 -14.96 6.53 -33.24
CA ALA A 92 -16.23 7.25 -33.25
C ALA A 92 -17.31 6.50 -32.45
N GLY A 93 -18.10 7.25 -31.66
CA GLY A 93 -19.15 6.69 -30.79
C GLY A 93 -18.68 6.26 -29.41
N LEU A 94 -17.40 6.48 -29.08
CA LEU A 94 -16.85 6.28 -27.74
C LEU A 94 -16.66 7.63 -27.03
N GLU A 95 -16.83 7.61 -25.71
CA GLU A 95 -16.58 8.77 -24.84
C GLU A 95 -15.21 8.65 -24.17
N GLN A 96 -14.47 9.77 -24.12
CA GLN A 96 -13.12 9.81 -23.55
C GLN A 96 -13.16 9.81 -22.02
N THR A 97 -13.18 8.63 -21.42
CA THR A 97 -13.12 8.44 -19.96
C THR A 97 -11.73 8.11 -19.44
N THR A 98 -10.75 7.92 -20.33
CA THR A 98 -9.36 7.67 -19.92
C THR A 98 -8.66 8.99 -19.63
N GLY A 99 -7.97 9.07 -18.49
CA GLY A 99 -7.10 10.20 -18.18
C GLY A 99 -6.03 10.42 -19.25
N LYS A 100 -5.44 11.62 -19.27
CA LYS A 100 -4.37 11.97 -20.22
C LYS A 100 -3.26 10.92 -20.16
N ASP A 101 -2.96 10.29 -21.30
CA ASP A 101 -1.79 9.44 -21.41
C ASP A 101 -0.54 10.32 -21.41
N TYR A 102 0.26 10.22 -20.35
CA TYR A 102 1.54 10.92 -20.24
C TYR A 102 2.68 10.16 -20.93
N GLY A 103 2.38 9.00 -21.53
CA GLY A 103 3.34 8.11 -22.14
C GLY A 103 4.33 7.56 -21.12
N TYR A 104 5.35 6.87 -21.64
CA TYR A 104 6.50 6.48 -20.82
C TYR A 104 7.53 7.62 -20.82
N PRO A 105 8.19 7.90 -19.68
CA PRO A 105 9.41 8.69 -19.72
C PRO A 105 10.36 8.01 -20.70
N SER A 106 11.05 8.80 -21.54
CA SER A 106 11.71 8.43 -22.81
C SER A 106 12.67 7.21 -22.81
N LYS A 107 12.87 6.57 -21.67
CA LYS A 107 13.73 5.38 -21.48
C LYS A 107 12.99 4.16 -20.92
N SER A 108 11.68 4.22 -20.73
CA SER A 108 10.90 3.20 -20.02
C SER A 108 9.72 2.69 -20.82
N ASP A 109 9.71 2.87 -22.14
CA ASP A 109 8.69 2.28 -23.00
C ASP A 109 8.87 0.75 -23.07
N PRO A 110 7.98 -0.04 -22.43
CA PRO A 110 8.05 -1.50 -22.43
C PRO A 110 7.58 -2.11 -23.75
N SER A 111 7.07 -1.30 -24.68
CA SER A 111 6.76 -1.72 -26.06
C SER A 111 7.95 -1.57 -27.02
N GLY A 112 9.04 -0.95 -26.55
CA GLY A 112 10.36 -1.03 -27.19
C GLY A 112 10.88 -2.46 -27.14
N LYS A 113 10.97 -3.09 -28.31
CA LYS A 113 11.36 -4.49 -28.48
C LYS A 113 12.69 -4.83 -27.77
N GLN A 114 12.74 -6.01 -27.14
CA GLN A 114 13.99 -6.75 -26.94
C GLN A 114 14.62 -7.12 -28.28
#